data_AF-A0A5C3KFA3-F1
#
_entry.id   AF-A0A5C3KFA3-F1
#
_cell.length_a   1.000
_cell.length_b   1.000
_cell.length_c   1.000
_cell.angle_alpha   90.00
_cell.angle_beta   90.00
_cell.angle_gamma   90.00
#
_symmetry.space_group_name_H-M   'P 1'
#
loop_
_entity.id
_entity.type
_entity.pdbx_description
1 polymer ?
#
loop_
_entity_poly.entity_id
_entity_poly.type
_entity_poly.pdbx_seq_one_letter_code
_entity_poly.pdbx_strand_id
1 'polypeptide(L)' 'YPDPLEPALPITEERVKEHIKRLSPYKAPGLDGIANAVFKECADILSPILAHIFTA' A
#
# COMPACT_ATOMS: atom_id res chain seq x y z
N TYR A 1 -7.02 -10.90 31.35
CA TYR A 1 -7.37 -10.44 29.99
C TYR A 1 -6.11 -9.80 29.42
N PRO A 2 -5.75 -9.98 28.13
CA PRO A 2 -4.54 -9.38 27.58
C PRO A 2 -4.66 -7.85 27.54
N ASP A 3 -3.52 -7.16 27.54
CA ASP A 3 -3.50 -5.71 27.43
C ASP A 3 -4.09 -5.27 26.08
N PRO A 4 -4.77 -4.10 26.03
CA PRO A 4 -5.26 -3.54 24.78
C PRO A 4 -4.12 -3.34 23.78
N LEU A 5 -4.39 -3.63 22.50
CA LEU A 5 -3.45 -3.37 21.43
C LEU A 5 -3.22 -1.86 21.27
N GLU A 6 -1.99 -1.48 20.99
CA GLU A 6 -1.66 -0.11 20.64
C GLU A 6 -2.37 0.30 19.34
N PRO A 7 -2.72 1.59 19.18
CA PRO A 7 -3.30 2.10 17.96
C PRO A 7 -2.36 1.85 16.77
N ALA A 8 -2.93 1.51 15.62
CA ALA A 8 -2.15 1.38 14.39
C ALA A 8 -1.50 2.72 14.02
N LEU A 9 -0.23 2.67 13.62
CA LEU A 9 0.45 3.86 13.08
C LEU A 9 -0.24 4.34 11.79
N PRO A 10 -0.30 5.67 11.56
CA PRO A 10 -0.83 6.24 10.33
C PRO A 10 -0.15 5.67 9.08
N ILE A 11 -0.91 5.53 7.99
CA ILE A 11 -0.37 5.12 6.70
C ILE A 11 0.14 6.35 5.96
N THR A 12 1.45 6.57 5.97
CA THR A 12 2.08 7.69 5.26
C THR A 12 2.36 7.35 3.79
N GLU A 13 2.52 8.38 2.95
CA GLU A 13 2.91 8.23 1.54
C GLU A 13 4.21 7.41 1.41
N GLU A 14 5.21 7.71 2.23
CA GLU A 14 6.50 7.01 2.21
C GLU A 14 6.33 5.53 2.51
N ARG A 15 5.49 5.20 3.50
CA ARG A 15 5.23 3.81 3.89
C ARG A 15 4.53 3.03 2.77
N VAL A 16 3.64 3.70 2.03
CA VAL A 16 3.01 3.12 0.84
C VAL A 16 4.04 2.90 -0.27
N LYS A 17 4.90 3.89 -0.56
CA LYS A 17 5.98 3.75 -1.56
C LYS A 17 6.91 2.58 -1.23
N GLU A 18 7.30 2.44 0.03
CA GLU A 18 8.12 1.32 0.50
C GLU A 18 7.43 -0.04 0.29
N HIS A 19 6.13 -0.13 0.56
CA HIS A 19 5.38 -1.36 0.32
C HIS A 19 5.29 -1.69 -1.17
N ILE A 20 4.99 -0.71 -2.01
CA ILE A 20 4.93 -0.87 -3.46
C ILE A 20 6.28 -1.37 -4.01
N LYS A 21 7.41 -0.82 -3.53
CA LYS A 21 8.76 -1.25 -3.95
C LYS A 21 9.00 -2.75 -3.72
N ARG A 22 8.46 -3.30 -2.63
CA ARG A 22 8.60 -4.71 -2.23
C ARG A 22 7.71 -5.67 -3.02
N LEU A 23 6.76 -5.16 -3.81
CA LEU A 23 5.91 -6.01 -4.65
C LEU A 23 6.75 -6.74 -5.71
N SER A 24 6.48 -8.03 -5.88
CA SER A 24 6.95 -8.76 -7.06
C SER A 24 6.16 -8.27 -8.28
N PRO A 25 6.82 -7.73 -9.33
CA PRO A 25 6.13 -7.12 -10.47
C PRO A 25 5.29 -8.12 -11.27
N TYR A 26 5.69 -9.40 -11.29
CA TYR A 26 5.05 -10.45 -12.10
C TYR A 26 4.11 -11.35 -11.29
N LYS A 27 3.71 -10.92 -10.09
CA LYS A 27 2.69 -11.64 -9.33
C LYS A 27 1.37 -11.56 -10.08
N ALA A 28 0.62 -12.68 -10.11
CA ALA A 28 -0.70 -12.73 -10.71
C ALA A 28 -1.61 -11.61 -10.15
N PRO A 29 -2.32 -10.87 -11.02
CA PRO A 29 -3.28 -9.85 -10.59
C PRO A 29 -4.36 -10.41 -9.67
N GLY A 30 -4.93 -9.54 -8.83
CA GLY A 30 -6.07 -9.88 -7.98
C GLY A 30 -7.38 -9.93 -8.75
N LEU A 31 -8.50 -9.91 -8.00
CA LEU A 31 -9.85 -9.84 -8.58
C LEU A 31 -10.11 -8.52 -9.33
N ASP A 32 -9.30 -7.49 -9.08
CA ASP A 32 -9.31 -6.20 -9.77
C ASP A 32 -8.65 -6.26 -11.16
N GLY A 33 -7.91 -7.33 -11.47
CA GLY A 33 -7.15 -7.46 -12.70
C GLY A 33 -5.93 -6.52 -12.80
N ILE A 34 -5.56 -5.81 -11.73
CA ILE A 34 -4.44 -4.86 -11.75
C ILE A 34 -3.14 -5.58 -11.42
N ALA A 35 -2.20 -5.55 -12.35
CA ALA A 35 -0.88 -6.14 -12.15
C ALA A 35 -0.02 -5.30 -11.18
N ASN A 36 0.81 -5.97 -10.38
CA ASN A 36 1.76 -5.31 -9.49
C ASN A 36 2.69 -4.32 -10.22
N ALA A 37 3.04 -4.60 -11.49
CA ALA A 37 3.82 -3.67 -12.31
C ALA A 37 3.19 -2.27 -12.39
N VAL A 38 1.85 -2.17 -12.51
CA VAL A 38 1.14 -0.89 -12.55
C VAL A 38 1.37 -0.11 -11.26
N PHE A 39 1.29 -0.77 -10.11
CA PHE A 39 1.56 -0.12 -8.83
C PHE A 39 3.01 0.40 -8.75
N LYS A 40 3.98 -0.38 -9.27
CA LYS A 40 5.39 0.01 -9.26
C LYS A 40 5.69 1.18 -10.18
N GLU A 41 5.17 1.17 -11.41
CA GLU A 41 5.36 2.26 -12.37
C GLU A 41 4.62 3.54 -11.97
N CYS A 42 3.47 3.42 -11.30
CA CYS A 42 2.65 4.54 -10.87
C CYS A 42 2.82 4.89 -9.38
N ALA A 43 3.92 4.46 -8.73
CA ALA A 43 4.09 4.58 -7.28
C ALA A 43 3.96 6.03 -6.79
N ASP A 44 4.51 7.01 -7.51
CA ASP A 44 4.45 8.42 -7.11
C ASP A 44 3.05 9.02 -7.25
N ILE A 45 2.22 8.49 -8.15
CA ILE A 45 0.83 8.94 -8.34
C ILE A 45 -0.09 8.27 -7.33
N LEU A 46 0.07 6.96 -7.11
CA LEU A 46 -0.83 6.16 -6.29
C LEU A 46 -0.58 6.33 -4.79
N SER A 47 0.67 6.54 -4.37
CA SER A 47 1.01 6.59 -2.93
C SER A 47 0.26 7.66 -2.13
N PRO A 48 0.15 8.93 -2.58
CA PRO A 48 -0.63 9.94 -1.84
C PRO A 48 -2.12 9.60 -1.76
N ILE A 49 -2.69 9.01 -2.82
CA ILE A 49 -4.10 8.60 -2.88
C ILE A 49 -4.37 7.47 -1.89
N LEU A 50 -3.52 6.44 -1.90
CA LEU A 50 -3.67 5.28 -1.02
C LEU A 50 -3.46 5.66 0.45
N ALA A 51 -2.46 6.50 0.75
CA ALA A 51 -2.26 7.02 2.10
C ALA A 51 -3.49 7.77 2.62
N HIS A 52 -4.14 8.58 1.78
CA HIS A 52 -5.38 9.25 2.14
C HIS A 52 -6.53 8.26 2.38
N ILE A 53 -6.76 7.29 1.50
CA ILE A 53 -7.85 6.31 1.64
C ILE A 53 -7.74 5.49 2.92
N PHE A 54 -6.52 5.06 3.29
CA PHE A 54 -6.31 4.21 4.47
C PHE A 54 -6.18 4.99 5.79
N THR A 55 -6.18 6.31 5.74
CA THR A 55 -6.08 7.18 6.94
C THR A 55 -7.33 8.06 7.12
N ALA A 56 -8.23 8.11 6.14
CA ALA A 56 -9.54 8.76 6.24
C ALA A 56 -10.49 7.99 7.17
#